data_AF-A0A0D0BY10-F1
#
_entry.id   AF-A0A0D0BY10-F1
#
_cell.length_a   1.000
_cell.length_b   1.000
_cell.length_c   1.000
_cell.angle_alpha   90.00
_cell.angle_beta   90.00
_cell.angle_gamma   90.00
#
_symmetry.space_group_name_H-M   'P 1'
#
loop_
_entity.id
_entity.type
_entity.pdbx_description
1 polymer ?
#
loop_
_entity_poly.entity_id
_entity_poly.type
_entity_poly.pdbx_seq_one_letter_code
_entity_poly.pdbx_strand_id
1 'polypeptide(L)'
;QGPNGIVGTWGVNQNQPDCVTSWTDYKVKGCTSVGSGRRYIEHRLDNLQPGSNWREFSATTPIRFHNMQFSGAMEAFQTIWGVYGLWEIDDDEC
;
A
#
# COMPACT_ATOMS: atom_id res chain seq x y z
N GLN A 1 27.05 -42.10 20.96
CA GLN A 1 25.79 -41.35 21.17
C GLN A 1 26.18 -39.91 21.50
N GLY A 2 25.88 -38.98 20.60
CA GLY A 2 26.11 -37.53 20.79
C GLY A 2 24.75 -36.82 20.73
N PRO A 3 24.54 -35.77 21.54
CA PRO A 3 23.21 -35.30 21.89
C PRO A 3 22.50 -34.68 20.70
N ASN A 4 21.21 -35.02 20.57
CA ASN A 4 20.25 -34.45 19.63
C ASN A 4 20.37 -32.92 19.59
N GLY A 5 20.94 -32.40 18.50
CA GLY A 5 20.97 -30.97 18.24
C GLY A 5 19.55 -30.47 18.10
N ILE A 6 19.09 -29.70 19.07
CA ILE A 6 17.84 -28.94 18.94
C ILE A 6 18.11 -27.89 17.85
N VAL A 7 17.58 -28.13 16.66
CA VAL A 7 17.46 -27.08 15.63
C VAL A 7 16.25 -26.24 16.04
N GLY A 8 16.51 -25.12 16.69
CA GLY A 8 15.48 -24.10 16.89
C GLY A 8 15.20 -23.42 15.56
N THR A 9 14.07 -23.74 14.92
CA THR A 9 13.55 -22.90 13.84
C THR A 9 12.92 -21.68 14.50
N TRP A 10 13.63 -20.57 14.55
CA TRP A 10 13.01 -19.27 14.77
C TRP A 10 12.15 -18.98 13.56
N GLY A 11 10.82 -19.03 13.74
CA GLY A 11 9.90 -18.40 12.81
C GLY A 11 10.24 -16.92 12.80
N VAL A 12 11.02 -16.50 11.80
CA VAL A 12 11.25 -15.08 11.56
C VAL A 12 9.86 -14.56 11.20
N ASN A 13 9.19 -13.88 12.12
CA ASN A 13 8.05 -13.04 11.75
C ASN A 13 8.62 -12.09 10.71
N GLN A 14 8.21 -12.25 9.45
CA GLN A 14 8.68 -11.44 8.31
C GLN A 14 8.25 -9.96 8.42
N ASN A 15 7.78 -9.53 9.59
CA ASN A 15 7.57 -8.15 9.99
C ASN A 15 8.91 -7.45 10.29
N GLN A 16 9.86 -7.49 9.36
CA GLN A 16 10.84 -6.40 9.28
C GLN A 16 10.16 -5.28 8.47
N PRO A 17 9.67 -4.21 9.13
CA PRO A 17 8.91 -3.16 8.46
C PRO A 17 9.71 -2.40 7.38
N ASP A 18 11.04 -2.56 7.38
CA ASP A 18 11.95 -1.81 6.52
C ASP A 18 12.10 -2.40 5.11
N CYS A 19 11.63 -3.63 4.87
CA CYS A 19 11.81 -4.32 3.58
C CYS A 19 10.51 -4.51 2.77
N VAL A 20 9.39 -4.02 3.27
CA VAL A 20 8.07 -4.20 2.63
C VAL A 20 7.62 -2.87 2.03
N THR A 21 7.10 -2.92 0.80
CA THR A 21 6.45 -1.76 0.19
C THR A 21 5.26 -1.34 1.03
N SER A 22 5.07 -0.04 1.17
CA SER A 22 3.99 0.51 1.99
C SER A 22 3.46 1.80 1.40
N TRP A 23 2.20 2.09 1.67
CA TRP A 23 1.58 3.34 1.25
C TRP A 23 1.76 4.43 2.30
N THR A 24 2.21 5.60 1.88
CA THR A 24 2.49 6.79 2.70
C THR A 24 1.85 8.03 2.08
N ASP A 25 2.11 9.22 2.63
CA ASP A 25 1.69 10.50 2.06
C ASP A 25 0.19 10.59 1.70
N TYR A 26 -0.68 10.28 2.66
CA TYR A 26 -2.14 10.42 2.51
C TYR A 26 -2.51 11.82 2.00
N LYS A 27 -3.20 11.89 0.86
CA LYS A 27 -3.65 13.16 0.27
C LYS A 27 -5.06 13.06 -0.28
N VAL A 28 -5.93 13.94 0.19
CA VAL A 28 -7.27 14.14 -0.38
C VAL A 28 -7.16 14.96 -1.65
N LYS A 29 -7.62 14.42 -2.78
CA LYS A 29 -7.62 15.10 -4.09
C LYS A 29 -8.91 15.86 -4.38
N GLY A 30 -9.93 15.68 -3.54
CA GLY A 30 -11.24 16.33 -3.67
C GLY A 30 -12.30 15.40 -4.25
N CYS A 31 -13.51 15.93 -4.43
CA CYS A 31 -14.64 15.19 -4.98
C CYS A 31 -14.40 14.81 -6.44
N THR A 32 -14.89 13.64 -6.87
CA THR A 32 -14.78 13.21 -8.28
C THR A 32 -15.62 14.10 -9.19
N SER A 33 -16.81 14.49 -8.72
CA SER A 33 -17.68 15.54 -9.26
C SER A 33 -18.55 16.13 -8.14
N VAL A 34 -19.12 17.32 -8.35
CA VAL A 34 -20.07 17.92 -7.41
C VAL A 34 -21.34 17.06 -7.36
N GLY A 35 -21.76 16.62 -6.16
CA GLY A 35 -22.94 15.77 -5.96
C GLY A 35 -22.71 14.31 -6.35
N SER A 36 -21.46 13.87 -6.47
CA SER A 36 -21.10 12.48 -6.81
C SER A 36 -21.16 11.56 -5.59
N GLY A 37 -21.13 12.11 -4.38
CA GLY A 37 -20.95 11.34 -3.16
C GLY A 37 -19.60 10.62 -3.11
N ARG A 38 -18.60 11.04 -3.89
CA ARG A 38 -17.32 10.33 -4.06
C ARG A 38 -16.12 11.25 -4.01
N ARG A 39 -15.04 10.77 -3.41
CA ARG A 39 -13.79 11.52 -3.21
C ARG A 39 -12.57 10.68 -3.59
N TYR A 40 -11.60 11.32 -4.22
CA TYR A 40 -10.33 10.69 -4.53
C TYR A 40 -9.32 10.86 -3.40
N ILE A 41 -8.68 9.76 -3.02
CA ILE A 41 -7.57 9.68 -2.07
C ILE A 41 -6.34 9.18 -2.80
N GLU A 42 -5.22 9.86 -2.61
CA GLU A 42 -3.91 9.49 -3.14
C GLU A 42 -2.97 9.08 -2.01
N HIS A 43 -2.13 8.09 -2.26
CA HIS A 43 -0.96 7.74 -1.43
C HIS A 43 0.26 7.52 -2.31
N ARG A 44 1.46 7.76 -1.77
CA ARG A 44 2.72 7.36 -2.39
C ARG A 44 3.10 5.94 -1.99
N LEU A 45 3.62 5.16 -2.93
CA LEU A 45 4.21 3.85 -2.66
C LEU A 45 5.68 4.02 -2.28
N ASP A 46 5.99 3.78 -1.02
CA ASP A 46 7.35 3.83 -0.46
C ASP A 46 7.97 2.43 -0.37
N ASN A 47 9.29 2.40 -0.15
CA ASN A 47 10.12 1.19 -0.04
C ASN A 47 10.08 0.28 -1.26
N LEU A 48 9.72 0.82 -2.44
CA LEU A 48 9.79 0.11 -3.70
C LEU A 48 11.26 -0.08 -4.12
N GLN A 49 11.72 -1.33 -4.15
CA GLN A 49 13.09 -1.66 -4.51
C GLN A 49 13.40 -1.27 -5.97
N PRO A 50 14.57 -0.68 -6.26
CA PRO A 50 14.97 -0.34 -7.62
C PRO A 50 14.88 -1.54 -8.56
N GLY A 51 14.29 -1.35 -9.75
CA GLY A 51 14.10 -2.41 -10.75
C GLY A 51 12.90 -3.32 -10.51
N SER A 52 12.15 -3.13 -9.42
CA SER A 52 10.91 -3.87 -9.16
C SER A 52 9.77 -3.45 -10.07
N ASN A 53 8.81 -4.35 -10.27
CA ASN A 53 7.60 -4.07 -11.04
C ASN A 53 6.61 -3.25 -10.21
N TRP A 54 6.69 -1.92 -10.31
CA TRP A 54 5.80 -1.03 -9.56
C TRP A 54 4.31 -1.32 -9.77
N ARG A 55 3.91 -1.81 -10.95
CA ARG A 55 2.49 -2.12 -11.24
C ARG A 55 2.00 -3.27 -10.37
N GLU A 56 2.81 -4.32 -10.27
CA GLU A 56 2.51 -5.47 -9.43
C GLU A 56 2.41 -5.07 -7.96
N PHE A 57 3.44 -4.39 -7.43
CA PHE A 57 3.44 -3.93 -6.05
C PHE A 57 2.30 -2.96 -5.75
N SER A 58 1.94 -2.07 -6.68
CA SER A 58 0.79 -1.18 -6.50
C SER A 58 -0.54 -1.93 -6.42
N ALA A 59 -0.68 -3.07 -7.09
CA ALA A 59 -1.89 -3.88 -7.07
C ALA A 59 -1.96 -4.83 -5.84
N THR A 60 -0.81 -5.17 -5.24
CA THR A 60 -0.73 -6.18 -4.17
C THR A 60 -0.32 -5.64 -2.80
N THR A 61 0.08 -4.37 -2.69
CA THR A 61 0.41 -3.75 -1.40
C THR A 61 -0.88 -3.33 -0.71
N PRO A 62 -1.26 -3.93 0.44
CA PRO A 62 -2.49 -3.58 1.11
C PRO A 62 -2.41 -2.21 1.79
N ILE A 63 -3.55 -1.54 1.93
CA ILE A 63 -3.69 -0.29 2.68
C ILE A 63 -4.97 -0.30 3.51
N ARG A 64 -4.94 0.42 4.63
CA ARG A 64 -6.12 0.63 5.48
C ARG A 64 -6.23 2.11 5.84
N PHE A 65 -7.37 2.72 5.53
CA PHE A 65 -7.71 4.10 5.89
C PHE A 65 -9.23 4.26 5.88
N HIS A 66 -9.77 5.27 6.57
CA HIS A 66 -11.24 5.51 6.67
C HIS A 66 -12.06 4.27 7.06
N ASN A 67 -11.52 3.40 7.94
CA ASN A 67 -12.09 2.10 8.30
C ASN A 67 -12.29 1.10 7.12
N MET A 68 -11.81 1.44 5.93
CA MET A 68 -11.79 0.59 4.75
C MET A 68 -10.44 -0.12 4.63
N GLN A 69 -10.44 -1.29 4.00
CA GLN A 69 -9.23 -2.05 3.69
C GLN A 69 -9.23 -2.39 2.21
N PHE A 70 -8.10 -2.11 1.55
CA PHE A 70 -7.88 -2.44 0.15
C PHE A 70 -6.65 -3.34 0.02
N SER A 71 -6.70 -4.29 -0.91
CA SER A 71 -5.56 -5.17 -1.21
C SER A 71 -4.47 -4.48 -2.04
N GLY A 72 -4.79 -3.33 -2.65
CA GLY A 72 -3.93 -2.56 -3.55
C GLY A 72 -4.61 -1.24 -3.95
N ALA A 73 -3.94 -0.48 -4.80
CA ALA A 73 -4.49 0.72 -5.41
C ALA A 73 -5.54 0.38 -6.47
N MET A 74 -6.60 1.20 -6.58
CA MET A 74 -7.59 1.04 -7.65
C MET A 74 -6.99 1.48 -8.99
N GLU A 75 -6.28 2.60 -8.97
CA GLU A 75 -5.44 3.05 -10.07
C GLU A 75 -4.05 3.38 -9.54
N ALA A 76 -3.03 3.21 -10.37
CA ALA A 76 -1.68 3.56 -10.00
C ALA A 76 -0.92 4.17 -11.17
N PHE A 77 -0.06 5.14 -10.87
CA PHE A 77 0.75 5.81 -11.88
C PHE A 77 2.15 6.13 -11.33
N GLN A 78 3.12 6.16 -12.24
CA GLN A 78 4.50 6.49 -11.94
C GLN A 78 4.83 7.90 -12.44
N THR A 79 5.52 8.67 -11.61
CA THR A 79 6.03 10.00 -11.94
C THR A 79 7.54 10.05 -11.65
N ILE A 80 8.18 11.18 -11.96
CA ILE A 80 9.58 11.42 -11.58
C ILE A 80 9.81 11.44 -10.05
N TRP A 81 8.73 11.62 -9.26
CA TRP A 81 8.77 11.75 -7.80
C TRP A 81 8.43 10.44 -7.07
N GLY A 82 8.08 9.38 -7.82
CA GLY A 82 7.70 8.09 -7.26
C GLY A 82 6.43 7.52 -7.87
N VAL A 83 5.93 6.46 -7.24
CA VAL A 83 4.71 5.74 -7.65
C VAL A 83 3.59 6.15 -6.72
N TYR A 84 2.42 6.41 -7.28
CA TYR A 84 1.25 6.86 -6.54
C TYR A 84 0.07 5.94 -6.84
N GLY A 85 -0.69 5.65 -5.79
CA GLY A 85 -1.96 4.94 -5.86
C GLY A 85 -3.11 5.92 -5.67
N LEU A 86 -4.22 5.64 -6.33
CA LEU A 86 -5.47 6.38 -6.22
C LEU A 86 -6.58 5.42 -5.78
N TRP A 87 -7.41 5.89 -4.87
CA TRP A 87 -8.63 5.24 -4.41
C TRP A 87 -9.79 6.21 -4.53
N GLU A 88 -10.92 5.70 -4.99
CA GLU A 88 -12.21 6.40 -4.92
C GLU A 88 -12.96 5.84 -3.71
N ILE A 89 -13.43 6.73 -2.83
CA ILE A 89 -14.25 6.37 -1.67
C ILE A 89 -15.56 7.14 -1.69
N ASP A 90 -16.59 6.56 -1.08
CA ASP A 90 -17.83 7.27 -0.83
C ASP A 90 -17.61 8.33 0.26
N ASP A 91 -18.15 9.53 0.01
CA ASP A 91 -18.06 10.71 0.86
C ASP A 91 -19.32 11.56 0.69
N ASP A 92 -20.17 11.60 1.71
CA ASP A 92 -21.46 12.32 1.69
C ASP A 92 -21.30 13.86 1.68
N GLU A 93 -20.09 14.39 1.88
CA GLU A 93 -19.80 15.82 1.71
C GLU A 93 -19.51 16.18 0.24
N CYS A 94 -19.39 15.16 -0.61
CA CYS A 94 -19.39 15.26 -2.06
C CYS A 94 -20.77 14.89 -2.62
#